data_AF-A0A0A1UFS6-F1
#
_entry.id   AF-A0A0A1UFS6-F1
#
_cell.length_a   1.000
_cell.length_b   1.000
_cell.length_c   1.000
_cell.angle_alpha   90.00
_cell.angle_beta   90.00
_cell.angle_gamma   90.00
#
_symmetry.space_group_name_H-M   'P 1'
#
loop_
_entity.id
_entity.type
_entity.pdbx_description
1 polymer ?
#
loop_
_entity_poly.entity_id
_entity_poly.type
_entity_poly.pdbx_seq_one_letter_code
_entity_poly.pdbx_strand_id
1 'polypeptide(L)'
;MAYSSTEGGFIPSSPAKKQPAKNVVFPLTCLEFLNTTTNNKKEFLYENNILTNVVVCGEVVEAKTENEIAKYLIDDSTGRIEVGIYGEDEPTFSAKPLINRVGDYIITSGKIKKFSSSNYVHSQRTIKSDLDHMMLHLIECAYALC
;
A
#
# COMPACT_ATOMS: atom_id res chain seq x y z
N MET A 1 -45.43 46.15 24.17
CA MET A 1 -44.40 45.09 24.09
C MET A 1 -44.53 44.42 22.74
N ALA A 2 -43.58 44.66 21.84
CA ALA A 2 -43.57 44.09 20.50
C ALA A 2 -42.66 42.86 20.50
N TYR A 3 -43.18 41.71 20.08
CA TYR A 3 -42.38 40.48 19.91
C TYR A 3 -41.81 40.46 18.49
N SER A 4 -40.48 40.49 18.40
CA SER A 4 -39.69 40.31 17.18
C SER A 4 -39.61 38.82 16.86
N SER A 5 -40.17 38.39 15.72
CA SER A 5 -39.99 37.06 15.17
C SER A 5 -38.68 37.00 14.37
N THR A 6 -37.64 36.36 14.93
CA THR A 6 -36.44 35.98 14.18
C THR A 6 -36.73 34.72 13.37
N GLU A 7 -36.93 34.89 12.07
CA GLU A 7 -36.95 33.79 11.10
C GLU A 7 -35.54 33.19 10.98
N GLY A 8 -35.34 32.06 11.65
CA GLY A 8 -34.15 31.22 11.47
C GLY A 8 -34.23 30.48 10.14
N GLY A 9 -33.59 31.03 9.11
CA GLY A 9 -33.47 30.38 7.80
C GLY A 9 -32.64 29.09 7.90
N PHE A 10 -33.25 27.97 7.54
CA PHE A 10 -32.53 26.72 7.28
C PHE A 10 -31.72 26.87 5.99
N ILE A 11 -30.38 26.91 6.12
CA ILE A 11 -29.49 26.75 4.98
C ILE A 11 -29.34 25.24 4.76
N PRO A 12 -29.81 24.66 3.65
CA PRO A 12 -29.54 23.26 3.35
C PRO A 12 -28.03 23.09 3.17
N SER A 13 -27.42 22.26 4.02
CA SER A 13 -26.01 21.91 3.88
C SER A 13 -25.81 21.23 2.52
N SER A 14 -24.86 21.76 1.74
CA SER A 14 -24.47 21.16 0.46
C SER A 14 -24.05 19.71 0.69
N PRO A 15 -24.33 18.78 -0.24
CA PRO A 15 -23.93 17.39 -0.09
C PRO A 15 -22.43 17.32 0.16
N ALA A 16 -22.06 16.77 1.33
CA ALA A 16 -20.68 16.56 1.68
C ALA A 16 -20.01 15.77 0.55
N LYS A 17 -18.96 16.35 -0.06
CA LYS A 17 -18.09 15.59 -0.95
C LYS A 17 -17.65 14.36 -0.17
N LYS A 18 -18.06 13.16 -0.61
CA LYS A 18 -17.55 11.90 -0.08
C LYS A 18 -16.04 11.99 -0.17
N GLN A 19 -15.37 12.23 0.96
CA GLN A 19 -13.93 12.11 1.01
C GLN A 19 -13.61 10.64 0.67
N PRO A 20 -12.68 10.37 -0.27
CA PRO A 20 -12.26 9.00 -0.52
C PRO A 20 -11.81 8.41 0.82
N ALA A 21 -12.28 7.19 1.12
CA ALA A 21 -11.98 6.50 2.38
C ALA A 21 -10.46 6.51 2.58
N LYS A 22 -10.00 7.26 3.60
CA LYS A 22 -8.59 7.66 3.74
C LYS A 22 -7.61 6.51 3.96
N ASN A 23 -8.11 5.30 4.17
CA ASN A 23 -7.34 4.14 4.62
C ASN A 23 -7.70 2.84 3.87
N VAL A 24 -8.04 2.91 2.58
CA VAL A 24 -8.21 1.67 1.79
C VAL A 24 -6.82 1.08 1.51
N VAL A 25 -6.72 -0.23 1.70
CA VAL A 25 -5.54 -1.02 1.40
C VAL A 25 -5.90 -1.96 0.27
N PHE A 26 -5.15 -1.91 -0.82
CA PHE A 26 -5.41 -2.72 -2.02
C PHE A 26 -4.44 -3.90 -2.06
N PRO A 27 -4.91 -5.15 -2.02
CA PRO A 27 -4.06 -6.29 -2.33
C PRO A 27 -3.76 -6.25 -3.84
N LEU A 28 -2.48 -6.32 -4.19
CA LEU A 28 -2.01 -6.37 -5.57
C LEU A 28 -1.08 -7.56 -5.77
N THR A 29 -1.17 -8.17 -6.94
CA THR A 29 -0.10 -9.00 -7.49
C THR A 29 1.09 -8.12 -7.90
N CYS A 30 2.27 -8.72 -8.04
CA CYS A 30 3.46 -8.03 -8.54
C CYS A 30 3.23 -7.48 -9.96
N LEU A 31 2.50 -8.20 -10.81
CA LEU A 31 2.16 -7.75 -12.16
C LEU A 31 1.27 -6.50 -12.14
N GLU A 32 0.21 -6.52 -11.34
CA GLU A 32 -0.69 -5.36 -11.20
C GLU A 32 0.08 -4.15 -10.65
N PHE A 33 0.96 -4.37 -9.67
CA PHE A 33 1.85 -3.33 -9.15
C PHE A 33 2.75 -2.73 -10.24
N LEU A 34 3.37 -3.57 -11.08
CA LEU A 34 4.24 -3.12 -12.17
C LEU A 34 3.48 -2.31 -13.22
N ASN A 35 2.21 -2.62 -13.42
CA ASN A 35 1.32 -1.93 -14.35
C ASN A 35 0.67 -0.67 -13.75
N THR A 36 1.07 -0.25 -12.54
CA THR A 36 0.59 1.00 -11.94
C THR A 36 1.05 2.20 -12.75
N THR A 37 0.13 3.14 -12.94
CA THR A 37 0.38 4.41 -13.63
C THR A 37 0.32 5.57 -12.65
N THR A 38 0.78 6.75 -13.06
CA THR A 38 0.70 7.97 -12.24
C THR A 38 -0.06 9.04 -13.00
N ASN A 39 -1.04 9.68 -12.37
CA ASN A 39 -1.76 10.79 -12.98
C ASN A 39 -1.05 12.14 -12.79
N ASN A 40 -1.62 13.20 -13.36
CA ASN A 40 -1.12 14.58 -13.24
C ASN A 40 -1.06 15.10 -11.78
N LYS A 41 -1.78 14.47 -10.84
CA LYS A 41 -1.77 14.80 -9.41
C LYS A 41 -0.73 14.00 -8.63
N LYS A 42 0.11 13.22 -9.31
CA LYS A 42 1.10 12.31 -8.69
C LYS A 42 0.46 11.21 -7.84
N GLU A 43 -0.79 10.86 -8.13
CA GLU A 43 -1.47 9.72 -7.50
C GLU A 43 -1.17 8.45 -8.33
N PHE A 44 -0.95 7.32 -7.66
CA PHE A 44 -0.79 6.03 -8.33
C PHE A 44 -2.15 5.43 -8.64
N LEU A 45 -2.29 4.84 -9.83
CA LEU A 45 -3.53 4.23 -10.28
C LEU A 45 -3.31 2.86 -10.89
N TYR A 46 -4.29 1.99 -10.70
CA TYR A 46 -4.45 0.75 -11.43
C TYR A 46 -5.93 0.60 -11.81
N GLU A 47 -6.24 0.40 -13.09
CA GLU A 47 -7.60 0.27 -13.61
C GLU A 47 -8.59 1.35 -13.11
N ASN A 48 -8.15 2.61 -13.10
CA ASN A 48 -8.88 3.78 -12.61
C ASN A 48 -9.07 3.88 -11.08
N ASN A 49 -8.58 2.92 -10.31
CA ASN A 49 -8.58 2.98 -8.85
C ASN A 49 -7.37 3.78 -8.36
N ILE A 50 -7.58 4.73 -7.44
CA ILE A 50 -6.49 5.49 -6.80
C ILE A 50 -5.92 4.64 -5.67
N LEU A 51 -4.65 4.29 -5.79
CA LEU A 51 -3.94 3.44 -4.84
C LEU A 51 -3.32 4.29 -3.73
N THR A 52 -3.82 4.14 -2.51
CA THR A 52 -3.30 4.84 -1.33
C THR A 52 -2.27 4.02 -0.57
N ASN A 53 -2.64 2.81 -0.18
CA ASN A 53 -1.76 1.81 0.43
C ASN A 53 -2.00 0.49 -0.29
N VAL A 54 -0.95 -0.31 -0.42
CA VAL A 54 -1.00 -1.61 -1.07
C VAL A 54 -0.53 -2.70 -0.10
N VAL A 55 -1.00 -3.91 -0.33
CA VAL A 55 -0.44 -5.13 0.25
C VAL A 55 0.07 -5.97 -0.91
N VAL A 56 1.28 -6.50 -0.76
CA VAL A 56 1.90 -7.44 -1.70
C VAL A 56 2.50 -8.58 -0.91
N CYS A 57 2.47 -9.78 -1.48
CA CYS A 57 3.03 -10.99 -0.89
C CYS A 57 3.87 -11.72 -1.92
N GLY A 58 5.00 -12.30 -1.51
CA GLY A 58 5.86 -13.06 -2.42
C GLY A 58 7.06 -13.68 -1.72
N GLU A 59 7.77 -14.53 -2.45
CA GLU A 59 9.05 -15.10 -2.04
C GLU A 59 10.17 -14.08 -2.22
N VAL A 60 11.03 -13.91 -1.22
CA VAL A 60 12.23 -13.08 -1.33
C VAL A 60 13.22 -13.79 -2.24
N VAL A 61 13.47 -13.22 -3.43
CA VAL A 61 14.44 -13.76 -4.40
C VAL A 61 15.79 -13.04 -4.35
N GLU A 62 15.81 -11.79 -3.87
CA GLU A 62 17.06 -11.07 -3.54
C GLU A 62 16.88 -10.27 -2.24
N ALA A 63 17.95 -10.21 -1.45
CA ALA A 63 18.02 -9.39 -0.24
C ALA A 63 19.30 -8.56 -0.25
N LYS A 64 19.18 -7.24 -0.08
CA LYS A 64 20.30 -6.29 -0.05
C LYS A 64 20.09 -5.30 1.09
N THR A 65 21.19 -4.82 1.67
CA THR A 65 21.17 -3.70 2.61
C THR A 65 21.98 -2.57 2.04
N GLU A 66 21.37 -1.41 1.88
CA GLU A 66 21.99 -0.22 1.32
C GLU A 66 21.58 1.00 2.15
N ASN A 67 22.55 1.78 2.65
CA ASN A 67 22.29 2.98 3.47
C ASN A 67 21.29 2.72 4.61
N GLU A 68 21.47 1.64 5.37
CA GLU A 68 20.59 1.23 6.49
C GLU A 68 19.16 0.81 6.10
N ILE A 69 18.86 0.74 4.80
CA ILE A 69 17.58 0.27 4.27
C ILE A 69 17.72 -1.19 3.86
N ALA A 70 16.84 -2.05 4.35
CA ALA A 70 16.73 -3.42 3.87
C ALA A 70 15.84 -3.43 2.62
N LYS A 71 16.41 -3.83 1.48
CA LYS A 71 15.72 -3.95 0.20
C LYS A 71 15.55 -5.42 -0.16
N TYR A 72 14.32 -5.79 -0.46
CA TYR A 72 13.96 -7.13 -0.90
C TYR A 72 13.38 -7.06 -2.31
N LEU A 73 13.83 -7.95 -3.19
CA LEU A 73 13.12 -8.26 -4.42
C LEU A 73 12.21 -9.45 -4.12
N ILE A 74 10.90 -9.29 -4.25
CA ILE A 74 9.93 -10.36 -4.05
C ILE A 74 9.34 -10.83 -5.37
N ASP A 75 8.99 -12.11 -5.44
CA ASP A 75 8.40 -12.79 -6.59
C ASP A 75 7.13 -13.55 -6.13
N ASP A 76 5.99 -13.28 -6.77
CA ASP A 76 4.71 -13.95 -6.54
C ASP A 76 4.28 -14.84 -7.72
N SER A 77 5.21 -15.13 -8.63
CA SER A 77 5.00 -15.81 -9.93
C SER A 77 4.28 -14.99 -11.00
N THR A 78 3.77 -13.79 -10.70
CA THR A 78 3.20 -12.87 -11.70
C THR A 78 4.21 -11.80 -12.15
N GLY A 79 5.21 -11.53 -11.31
CA GLY A 79 6.26 -10.56 -11.58
C GLY A 79 7.21 -10.42 -10.38
N ARG A 80 8.11 -9.43 -10.47
CA ARG A 80 9.05 -9.12 -9.39
C ARG A 80 9.05 -7.65 -9.06
N ILE A 81 9.00 -7.32 -7.78
CA ILE A 81 8.96 -5.93 -7.31
C ILE A 81 9.91 -5.69 -6.15
N GLU A 82 10.40 -4.46 -6.05
CA GLU A 82 11.27 -4.05 -4.94
C GLU A 82 10.43 -3.56 -3.75
N VAL A 83 10.80 -4.02 -2.56
CA VAL A 83 10.25 -3.63 -1.27
C VAL A 83 11.38 -3.06 -0.42
N GLY A 84 11.26 -1.82 0.03
CA GLY A 84 12.19 -1.18 0.95
C GLY A 84 11.61 -1.11 2.36
N ILE A 85 12.35 -1.65 3.34
CA ILE A 85 12.07 -1.51 4.78
C ILE A 85 13.04 -0.48 5.36
N TYR A 86 12.48 0.61 5.88
CA TYR A 86 13.22 1.75 6.39
C TYR A 86 13.16 1.71 7.93
N GLY A 87 14.33 1.79 8.57
CA GLY A 87 14.48 1.60 10.02
C GLY A 87 13.82 2.65 10.92
N GLU A 88 13.22 3.71 10.35
CA GLU A 88 12.73 4.87 11.10
C GLU A 88 11.21 4.91 11.35
N ASP A 89 10.41 4.02 10.73
CA ASP A 89 8.94 4.14 10.75
C ASP A 89 8.23 3.37 11.89
N GLU A 90 8.95 2.80 12.87
CA GLU A 90 8.36 2.08 14.01
C GLU A 90 8.85 2.63 15.37
N PRO A 91 8.12 3.56 16.01
CA PRO A 91 8.46 4.05 17.35
C PRO A 91 8.03 3.10 18.49
N THR A 92 7.53 1.89 18.21
CA THR A 92 6.92 1.04 19.26
C THR A 92 7.28 -0.44 19.28
N PHE A 93 8.18 -0.91 18.42
CA PHE A 93 8.68 -2.28 18.53
C PHE A 93 10.19 -2.31 18.56
N SER A 94 10.76 -2.70 19.71
CA SER A 94 12.17 -3.08 19.88
C SER A 94 12.50 -4.39 19.14
N ALA A 95 11.89 -4.66 17.99
CA ALA A 95 12.24 -5.77 17.13
C ALA A 95 13.36 -5.32 16.22
N LYS A 96 14.50 -6.01 16.30
CA LYS A 96 15.49 -6.04 15.22
C LYS A 96 14.76 -6.11 13.87
N PRO A 97 15.21 -5.37 12.83
CA PRO A 97 14.60 -5.47 11.51
C PRO A 97 14.49 -6.95 11.14
N LEU A 98 13.30 -7.36 10.70
CA LEU A 98 13.06 -8.72 10.25
C LEU A 98 14.01 -8.98 9.08
N ILE A 99 15.13 -9.66 9.34
CA ILE A 99 16.10 -10.05 8.32
C ILE A 99 15.49 -11.25 7.61
N ASN A 100 14.72 -11.00 6.56
CA ASN A 100 14.21 -12.06 5.69
C ASN A 100 15.36 -12.55 4.82
N ARG A 101 15.45 -13.87 4.67
CA ARG A 101 16.46 -14.50 3.81
C ARG A 101 15.86 -14.75 2.44
N VAL A 102 16.74 -14.90 1.44
CA VAL A 102 16.31 -15.44 0.15
C VAL A 102 15.63 -16.79 0.38
N GLY A 103 14.47 -16.99 -0.22
CA GLY A 103 13.58 -18.13 -0.04
C GLY A 103 12.52 -17.97 1.06
N ASP A 104 12.57 -16.92 1.88
CA ASP A 104 11.47 -16.62 2.81
C ASP A 104 10.28 -16.00 2.07
N TYR A 105 9.07 -16.41 2.41
CA TYR A 105 7.86 -15.69 1.99
C TYR A 105 7.60 -14.54 2.94
N ILE A 106 7.22 -13.40 2.37
CA ILE A 106 6.86 -12.20 3.13
C ILE A 106 5.56 -11.62 2.62
N ILE A 107 4.82 -10.97 3.52
CA ILE A 107 3.72 -10.07 3.17
C ILE A 107 4.05 -8.69 3.72
N THR A 108 3.91 -7.69 2.86
CA THR A 108 4.25 -6.31 3.18
C THR A 108 3.11 -5.39 2.80
N SER A 109 2.80 -4.47 3.70
CA SER A 109 1.88 -3.37 3.44
C SER A 109 2.63 -2.05 3.48
N GLY A 110 2.27 -1.14 2.57
CA GLY A 110 2.93 0.14 2.50
C GLY A 110 2.45 1.02 1.36
N LYS A 111 3.23 2.06 1.10
CA LYS A 111 2.93 3.05 0.07
C LYS A 111 3.75 2.78 -1.17
N ILE A 112 3.14 3.01 -2.33
CA ILE A 112 3.89 3.04 -3.58
C ILE A 112 4.73 4.32 -3.59
N LYS A 113 6.03 4.16 -3.84
CA LYS A 113 6.94 5.27 -4.12
C LYS A 113 7.63 5.04 -5.45
N LYS A 114 8.13 6.13 -6.02
CA LYS A 114 8.89 6.10 -7.28
C LYS A 114 10.27 6.65 -7.03
N PHE A 115 11.28 5.90 -7.47
CA PHE A 115 12.66 6.36 -7.52
C PHE A 115 13.18 6.20 -8.94
N SER A 116 13.59 7.31 -9.55
CA SER A 116 13.97 7.36 -10.97
C SER A 116 12.84 6.79 -11.86
N SER A 117 13.10 5.73 -12.62
CA SER A 117 12.17 5.08 -13.53
C SER A 117 11.31 3.98 -12.90
N SER A 118 11.60 3.56 -11.67
CA SER A 118 11.01 2.35 -11.08
C SER A 118 10.13 2.66 -9.86
N ASN A 119 9.01 1.96 -9.78
CA ASN A 119 8.13 1.96 -8.61
C ASN A 119 8.60 0.90 -7.61
N TYR A 120 8.44 1.17 -6.32
CA TYR A 120 8.76 0.24 -5.23
C TYR A 120 7.78 0.43 -4.07
N VAL A 121 7.67 -0.59 -3.22
CA VAL A 121 6.88 -0.50 -1.99
C VAL A 121 7.75 0.05 -0.88
N HIS A 122 7.39 1.23 -0.36
CA HIS A 122 7.91 1.73 0.91
C HIS A 122 7.12 1.06 2.02
N SER A 123 7.68 -0.03 2.57
CA SER A 123 7.04 -0.86 3.58
C SER A 123 6.75 -0.04 4.84
N GLN A 124 5.51 -0.10 5.30
CA GLN A 124 5.12 0.34 6.64
C GLN A 124 5.09 -0.83 7.61
N ARG A 125 4.69 -2.02 7.13
CA ARG A 125 4.70 -3.25 7.92
C ARG A 125 5.08 -4.42 7.04
N THR A 126 6.05 -5.21 7.47
CA THR A 126 6.42 -6.46 6.82
C THR A 126 6.43 -7.57 7.86
N ILE A 127 5.82 -8.70 7.54
CA ILE A 127 5.82 -9.90 8.38
C ILE A 127 6.25 -11.11 7.55
N LYS A 128 6.87 -12.08 8.22
CA LYS A 128 7.16 -13.38 7.63
C LYS A 128 5.86 -14.12 7.35
N SER A 129 5.84 -14.86 6.25
CA SER A 129 4.67 -15.56 5.74
C SER A 129 5.06 -16.96 5.23
N ASP A 130 4.13 -17.62 4.56
CA ASP A 130 4.28 -18.95 3.96
C ASP A 130 3.50 -19.04 2.64
N LEU A 131 3.56 -20.21 2.01
CA LEU A 131 2.92 -20.47 0.73
C LEU A 131 1.39 -20.35 0.80
N ASP A 132 0.77 -20.76 1.91
CA ASP A 132 -0.69 -20.74 2.06
C ASP A 132 -1.22 -19.30 2.10
N HIS A 133 -0.52 -18.41 2.81
CA HIS A 133 -0.82 -16.98 2.80
C HIS A 133 -0.62 -16.34 1.43
N MET A 134 0.41 -16.75 0.67
CA MET A 134 0.62 -16.26 -0.69
C MET A 134 -0.54 -16.67 -1.61
N MET A 135 -1.01 -17.91 -1.52
CA MET A 135 -2.18 -18.38 -2.26
C MET A 135 -3.45 -17.60 -1.88
N LEU A 136 -3.67 -17.35 -0.58
CA LEU A 136 -4.79 -16.52 -0.13
C LEU A 136 -4.70 -15.08 -0.68
N HIS A 137 -3.52 -14.47 -0.64
CA HIS A 137 -3.28 -13.13 -1.18
C HIS A 137 -3.59 -13.05 -2.68
N LEU A 138 -3.21 -14.07 -3.47
CA LEU A 138 -3.56 -14.12 -4.89
C LEU A 138 -5.07 -14.18 -5.13
N ILE A 139 -5.81 -14.91 -4.29
CA ILE A 139 -7.28 -14.93 -4.32
C ILE A 139 -7.82 -13.54 -4.00
N GLU A 140 -7.30 -12.87 -2.96
CA GLU A 140 -7.71 -11.51 -2.59
C GLU A 140 -7.50 -10.51 -3.73
N CYS A 141 -6.34 -10.56 -4.41
CA CYS A 141 -6.04 -9.71 -5.56
C CYS A 141 -7.08 -9.89 -6.68
N ALA A 142 -7.41 -11.14 -6.99
CA ALA A 142 -8.38 -11.46 -8.04
C ALA A 142 -9.79 -10.91 -7.78
N TYR A 143 -10.16 -10.63 -6.53
CA TYR A 143 -11.47 -10.07 -6.17
C TYR A 143 -11.46 -8.59 -5.83
N ALA A 144 -10.34 -8.02 -5.40
CA ALA A 144 -10.30 -6.68 -4.80
C ALA A 144 -10.47 -5.52 -5.80
N LEU A 145 -10.17 -5.76 -7.08
CA LEU A 145 -10.15 -4.72 -8.12
C LEU A 145 -11.12 -5.00 -9.29
N CYS A 146 -11.91 -6.08 -9.19
CA CYS A 146 -13.00 -6.39 -10.13
C CYS A 146 -14.25 -5.51 -9.94
#